data_AF-A0A7C2A4Q8-F1
#
_entry.id   AF-A0A7C2A4Q8-F1
#
_cell.length_a   1.000
_cell.length_b   1.000
_cell.length_c   1.000
_cell.angle_alpha   90.00
_cell.angle_beta   90.00
_cell.angle_gamma   90.00
#
_symmetry.space_group_name_H-M   'P 1'
#
loop_
_entity.id
_entity.type
_entity.pdbx_description
1 polymer ?
#
loop_
_entity_poly.entity_id
_entity_poly.type
_entity_poly.pdbx_seq_one_letter_code
_entity_poly.pdbx_strand_id
1 'polypeptide(L)' 'MKKWWFTFTIIFILCIDFWNWNRNEPLILFMPYWMWYVFSLTLVIAVSFAFFVKYEWREND' A
#
# COMPACT_ATOMS: atom_id res chain seq x y z
N MET A 1 6.58 -1.87 18.18
CA MET A 1 5.60 -2.76 17.52
C MET A 1 4.23 -2.13 17.24
N LYS A 2 3.52 -1.51 18.20
CA LYS A 2 2.14 -0.99 17.99
C LYS A 2 2.00 0.01 16.83
N LYS A 3 3.01 0.85 16.59
CA LYS A 3 3.03 1.83 15.48
C LYS A 3 3.03 1.15 14.10
N TRP A 4 3.86 0.13 13.93
CA TRP A 4 3.93 -0.65 12.68
C TRP A 4 2.64 -1.42 12.40
N TRP A 5 2.03 -2.01 13.44
CA TRP A 5 0.71 -2.61 13.32
C TRP A 5 -0.34 -1.62 12.79
N PHE A 6 -0.36 -0.39 13.32
CA PHE A 6 -1.25 0.65 12.82
C PHE A 6 -0.98 1.01 11.35
N THR A 7 0.29 1.17 10.97
CA THR A 7 0.69 1.44 9.58
C THR A 7 0.21 0.34 8.64
N PHE A 8 0.48 -0.93 8.95
CA PHE A 8 0.05 -2.05 8.09
C PHE A 8 -1.47 -2.20 8.04
N THR A 9 -2.19 -1.93 9.13
CA THR A 9 -3.67 -1.92 9.14
C THR A 9 -4.24 -0.86 8.20
N ILE A 10 -3.68 0.35 8.21
CA ILE A 10 -4.11 1.41 7.27
C ILE A 10 -3.88 0.97 5.84
N ILE A 11 -2.68 0.47 5.54
CA ILE A 11 -2.35 0.04 4.18
C ILE A 11 -3.26 -1.11 3.74
N PHE A 12 -3.55 -2.06 4.63
CA PHE A 12 -4.47 -3.15 4.36
C PHE A 12 -5.89 -2.65 4.02
N ILE A 13 -6.44 -1.71 4.79
CA ILE A 13 -7.75 -1.12 4.49
C ILE A 13 -7.74 -0.41 3.12
N LEU A 14 -6.65 0.30 2.80
CA LEU A 14 -6.46 0.92 1.49
C LEU A 14 -6.24 -0.09 0.36
N CYS A 15 -5.90 -1.36 0.64
CA CYS A 15 -5.90 -2.38 -0.39
C CYS A 15 -7.32 -2.88 -0.71
N ILE A 16 -8.29 -2.64 0.16
CA ILE A 16 -9.67 -3.07 -0.08
C ILE A 16 -10.36 -2.02 -0.94
N ASP A 17 -10.59 -2.37 -2.21
CA ASP A 17 -11.09 -1.47 -3.25
C ASP A 17 -12.57 -1.09 -3.06
N PHE A 18 -12.88 -0.32 -2.02
CA PHE A 18 -14.24 0.12 -1.69
C PHE A 18 -14.70 1.35 -2.47
N TRP A 19 -13.79 2.10 -3.12
CA TRP A 19 -14.10 3.39 -3.76
C TRP A 19 -14.27 3.31 -5.28
N ASN A 20 -13.93 2.19 -5.92
CA ASN A 20 -13.80 2.09 -7.37
C ASN A 20 -14.92 1.28 -8.05
N TRP A 21 -16.11 1.23 -7.46
CA TRP A 21 -17.21 0.47 -8.06
C TRP A 21 -17.92 1.31 -9.14
N ASN A 22 -18.08 0.72 -10.33
CA ASN A 22 -18.91 1.24 -11.43
C ASN A 22 -18.51 2.62 -11.98
N ARG A 23 -17.19 2.90 -12.10
CA ARG A 23 -16.68 4.13 -12.72
C ARG A 23 -16.15 3.87 -14.14
N ASN A 24 -16.38 4.82 -15.05
CA ASN A 24 -15.66 4.88 -16.31
C ASN A 24 -14.28 5.47 -16.04
N GLU A 25 -13.25 4.64 -16.17
CA GLU A 25 -11.91 5.03 -15.74
C GLU A 25 -11.06 5.62 -16.86
N PRO A 26 -10.37 6.75 -16.59
CA PRO A 26 -9.43 7.29 -17.53
C PRO A 26 -8.21 6.37 -17.66
N LEU A 27 -7.70 6.23 -18.88
CA LEU A 27 -6.42 5.58 -19.15
C LEU A 27 -5.29 6.59 -18.93
N ILE A 28 -4.31 6.21 -18.11
CA ILE A 28 -3.08 6.96 -17.89
C ILE A 28 -1.91 6.08 -18.32
N LEU A 29 -1.07 6.58 -19.23
CA LEU A 29 0.12 5.85 -19.71
C LEU A 29 -0.20 4.40 -20.11
N PHE A 30 -1.26 4.21 -20.90
CA PHE A 30 -1.73 2.91 -21.40
C PHE A 30 -2.29 1.94 -20.34
N MET A 31 -2.49 2.38 -19.09
CA MET A 31 -3.13 1.57 -18.05
C MET A 31 -4.31 2.31 -17.42
N PRO A 32 -5.38 1.59 -17.04
CA PRO A 32 -6.45 2.13 -16.21
C PRO A 32 -5.92 2.81 -14.95
N TYR A 33 -6.55 3.92 -14.55
CA TYR A 33 -6.18 4.66 -13.36
C TYR A 33 -6.09 3.79 -12.09
N TRP A 34 -7.04 2.86 -11.90
CA TRP A 34 -7.01 1.93 -10.76
C TRP A 34 -5.73 1.09 -10.67
N MET A 35 -5.11 0.74 -11.80
CA MET A 35 -3.86 -0.03 -11.80
C MET A 35 -2.70 0.79 -11.21
N TRP A 36 -2.67 2.11 -11.46
CA TRP A 36 -1.68 3.01 -10.86
C TRP A 36 -1.86 3.14 -9.34
N TYR A 37 -3.11 3.10 -8.88
CA TYR A 37 -3.42 3.07 -7.46
C TYR A 37 -2.87 1.79 -6.81
N VAL A 38 -3.15 0.62 -7.40
CA VAL A 38 -2.64 -0.68 -6.91
C VAL A 38 -1.11 -0.73 -6.95
N PHE A 39 -0.50 -0.25 -8.03
CA PHE A 39 0.97 -0.14 -8.15
C PHE A 39 1.57 0.71 -7.03
N SER A 40 0.99 1.88 -6.78
CA SER A 40 1.46 2.81 -5.75
C SER A 40 1.33 2.20 -4.35
N LEU A 41 0.21 1.54 -4.05
CA LEU A 41 0.04 0.82 -2.78
C LEU A 41 1.05 -0.30 -2.61
N THR A 42 1.30 -1.07 -3.66
CA THR A 42 2.29 -2.16 -3.62
C THR A 42 3.68 -1.61 -3.31
N LEU A 43 4.05 -0.48 -3.90
CA LEU A 43 5.30 0.21 -3.61
C LEU A 43 5.35 0.69 -2.16
N VAL A 44 4.27 1.30 -1.66
CA VAL A 44 4.16 1.74 -0.25
C VAL A 44 4.30 0.55 0.72
N ILE A 45 3.69 -0.61 0.43
CA ILE A 45 3.84 -1.83 1.24
C ILE A 45 5.30 -2.27 1.26
N ALA A 46 5.93 -2.40 0.09
CA ALA A 46 7.30 -2.87 -0.04
C ALA A 46 8.28 -1.96 0.73
N VAL A 47 8.12 -0.64 0.58
CA VAL A 47 8.93 0.35 1.30
C VAL A 47 8.66 0.27 2.80
N SER A 48 7.40 0.23 3.23
CA SER A 48 7.04 0.11 4.65
C SER A 48 7.63 -1.15 5.28
N PHE A 49 7.62 -2.27 4.56
CA PHE A 49 8.22 -3.53 5.02
C PHE A 49 9.75 -3.44 5.08
N ALA A 50 10.40 -2.83 4.08
CA ALA A 50 11.84 -2.62 4.12
C ALA A 50 12.27 -1.76 5.33
N PHE A 51 11.51 -0.72 5.66
CA PHE A 51 11.74 0.08 6.87
C PHE A 51 11.48 -0.71 8.15
N PHE A 52 10.38 -1.47 8.21
CA PHE A 52 10.08 -2.33 9.36
C PHE A 52 11.22 -3.30 9.66
N VAL A 53 11.73 -4.00 8.65
CA VAL A 53 12.87 -4.93 8.79
C VAL A 53 14.13 -4.19 9.24
N LYS A 54 14.41 -3.02 8.66
CA LYS A 54 15.65 -2.28 8.96
C LYS A 54 15.68 -1.70 10.37
N TYR A 55 14.58 -1.14 10.84
CA TYR A 55 14.55 -0.33 12.07
C TYR A 55 13.90 -1.06 13.24
N GLU A 56 12.85 -1.85 13.03
CA GLU A 56 12.15 -2.49 14.14
C GLU A 56 12.61 -3.92 14.37
N TRP A 57 12.82 -4.69 13.30
CA TRP A 57 13.23 -6.09 13.44
C TRP A 57 14.67 -6.20 13.97
N ARG A 58 15.60 -5.40 13.45
CA ARG A 58 17.02 -5.42 13.88
C ARG A 58 17.29 -4.79 15.26
N GLU A 59 16.40 -3.94 15.79
CA GLU A 59 16.58 -3.38 17.13
C GLU A 59 16.13 -4.34 18.24
N ASN A 60 15.46 -5.45 17.89
CA ASN A 60 14.99 -6.46 18.84
C ASN A 60 15.76 -7.80 18.77
N ASP A 61 16.80 -7.89 17.94
CA ASP A 61 17.77 -8.99 17.88
C ASP A 61 19.12 -8.56 18.49
#